data_AF-A0A359F096-F1
#
_entry.id   AF-A0A359F096-F1
#
_cell.length_a   1.000
_cell.length_b   1.000
_cell.length_c   1.000
_cell.angle_alpha   90.00
_cell.angle_beta   90.00
_cell.angle_gamma   90.00
#
_symmetry.space_group_name_H-M   'P 1'
#
loop_
_entity.id
_entity.type
_entity.pdbx_description
1 polymer ?
#
loop_
_entity_poly.entity_id
_entity_poly.type
_entity_poly.pdbx_seq_one_letter_code
_entity_poly.pdbx_strand_id
1 'polypeptide(L)'
;LKFRCGPQRLRVETSQSILTSTCEVGAELSIPVNHFEGNYTCSPDTLRELQDNDQVLFRYLGNPNGSVDDIAGVCSKNRNVVGLMPHPERACHELLGSTDGIALFNSLLVAASD
;
A
#
# COMPACT_ATOMS: atom_id res chain seq x y z
N LEU A 1 -14.64 18.55 0.51
CA LEU A 1 -13.42 17.73 0.41
C LEU A 1 -12.28 18.45 1.12
N LYS A 2 -11.37 17.73 1.80
CA LYS A 2 -10.14 18.28 2.37
C LYS A 2 -8.95 17.55 1.77
N PHE A 3 -8.01 18.31 1.23
CA PHE A 3 -6.73 17.78 0.78
C PHE A 3 -5.98 17.13 1.94
N ARG A 4 -5.38 15.96 1.70
CA ARG A 4 -4.52 15.27 2.66
C ARG A 4 -3.12 15.16 2.09
N CYS A 5 -2.17 15.75 2.79
CA CYS A 5 -0.75 15.67 2.50
C CYS A 5 0.02 15.47 3.81
N GLY A 6 0.80 14.39 3.90
CA GLY A 6 1.58 14.06 5.09
C GLY A 6 1.85 12.57 5.26
N PRO A 7 2.70 12.19 6.22
CA PRO A 7 3.02 10.79 6.50
C PRO A 7 1.79 10.03 6.98
N GLN A 8 1.60 8.80 6.49
CA GLN A 8 0.55 7.88 6.94
C GLN A 8 1.19 6.56 7.34
N ARG A 9 0.70 5.99 8.44
CA ARG A 9 1.13 4.67 8.87
C ARG A 9 0.28 3.61 8.17
N LEU A 10 0.97 2.67 7.55
CA LEU A 10 0.41 1.54 6.84
C LEU A 10 0.84 0.27 7.54
N ARG A 11 0.01 -0.76 7.52
CA ARG A 11 0.39 -2.13 7.87
C ARG A 11 0.48 -2.96 6.60
N VAL A 12 1.54 -3.76 6.49
CA VAL A 12 1.69 -4.77 5.43
C VAL A 12 0.75 -5.94 5.74
N GLU A 13 -0.19 -6.24 4.85
CA GLU A 13 -1.15 -7.33 5.05
C GLU A 13 -0.67 -8.65 4.44
N THR A 14 0.08 -8.59 3.32
CA THR A 14 0.62 -9.78 2.65
C THR A 14 1.96 -9.47 2.00
N SER A 15 2.86 -10.47 2.01
CA SER A 15 4.12 -10.47 1.26
C SER A 15 3.97 -11.11 -0.13
N GLN A 16 2.77 -11.55 -0.50
CA GLN A 16 2.52 -12.26 -1.76
C GLN A 16 2.24 -11.28 -2.91
N SER A 17 3.20 -10.41 -3.25
CA SER A 17 3.09 -9.51 -4.41
C SER A 17 4.47 -9.07 -4.90
N ILE A 18 4.55 -8.63 -6.16
CA ILE A 18 5.74 -8.01 -6.74
C ILE A 18 6.25 -6.80 -5.95
N LEU A 19 5.39 -6.16 -5.13
CA LEU A 19 5.74 -4.96 -4.37
C LEU A 19 5.98 -5.22 -2.87
N THR A 20 5.70 -6.43 -2.37
CA THR A 20 5.79 -6.74 -0.94
C THR A 20 6.56 -8.02 -0.62
N SER A 21 7.17 -8.68 -1.60
CA SER A 21 7.90 -9.96 -1.44
C SER A 21 9.04 -9.92 -0.43
N THR A 22 9.66 -8.76 -0.23
CA THR A 22 10.74 -8.56 0.76
C THR A 22 10.26 -7.89 2.04
N CYS A 23 8.95 -7.66 2.18
CA CYS A 23 8.36 -7.03 3.36
C CYS A 23 7.91 -8.10 4.37
N GLU A 24 8.02 -7.78 5.66
CA GLU A 24 7.46 -8.62 6.72
C GLU A 24 5.96 -8.32 6.88
N VAL A 25 5.13 -9.38 6.91
CA VAL A 25 3.68 -9.23 7.16
C VAL A 25 3.47 -8.71 8.57
N GLY A 26 2.62 -7.70 8.71
CA GLY A 26 2.38 -6.99 9.97
C GLY A 26 3.36 -5.84 10.23
N ALA A 27 4.41 -5.68 9.42
CA ALA A 27 5.29 -4.52 9.52
C ALA A 27 4.51 -3.23 9.30
N GLU A 28 4.92 -2.19 10.01
CA GLU A 28 4.31 -0.87 9.90
C GLU A 28 5.26 0.07 9.15
N LEU A 29 4.73 0.70 8.10
CA LEU A 29 5.49 1.60 7.22
C LEU A 29 4.93 3.01 7.32
N SER A 30 5.81 4.01 7.34
CA SER A 30 5.46 5.42 7.24
C SER A 30 5.65 5.90 5.81
N ILE A 31 4.55 5.97 5.05
CA ILE A 31 4.55 6.36 3.63
C ILE A 31 3.64 7.58 3.45
N PRO A 32 4.09 8.66 2.80
CA PRO A 32 3.29 9.87 2.65
C PRO A 32 2.14 9.67 1.65
N VAL A 33 1.03 10.37 1.89
CA VAL A 33 -0.06 10.54 0.93
C VAL A 33 -0.10 11.98 0.43
N ASN A 34 -0.64 12.19 -0.76
CA ASN A 34 -0.77 13.53 -1.37
C ASN A 34 -1.96 13.59 -2.34
N HIS A 35 -3.19 13.59 -1.81
CA HIS A 35 -4.40 13.46 -2.64
C HIS A 35 -5.58 14.33 -2.18
N PHE A 36 -6.46 14.67 -3.13
CA PHE A 36 -7.79 15.24 -2.86
C PHE A 36 -8.86 14.14 -2.76
N GLU A 37 -8.81 13.15 -3.65
CA GLU A 37 -9.73 12.01 -3.74
C GLU A 37 -8.90 10.73 -3.75
N GLY A 38 -8.74 10.10 -2.57
CA GLY A 38 -7.92 8.90 -2.39
C GLY A 38 -8.62 7.79 -1.62
N ASN A 39 -9.93 7.91 -1.41
CA ASN A 39 -10.72 6.92 -0.73
C ASN A 39 -10.98 5.73 -1.66
N TYR A 40 -10.46 4.56 -1.29
CA TYR A 40 -10.77 3.33 -2.00
C TYR A 40 -12.23 2.94 -1.74
N THR A 41 -12.99 2.67 -2.80
CA THR A 41 -14.38 2.22 -2.69
C THR A 41 -14.61 1.01 -3.59
N CYS A 42 -15.44 0.08 -3.13
CA CYS A 42 -15.86 -1.10 -3.89
C CYS A 42 -17.17 -1.64 -3.31
N SER A 43 -17.81 -2.58 -4.02
CA SER A 43 -18.99 -3.28 -3.51
C SER A 43 -18.58 -4.28 -2.40
N PRO A 44 -19.51 -4.71 -1.53
CA PRO A 44 -19.23 -5.76 -0.56
C PRO A 44 -18.73 -7.07 -1.18
N ASP A 45 -19.25 -7.45 -2.35
CA ASP A 45 -18.81 -8.65 -3.07
C ASP A 45 -17.37 -8.52 -3.55
N THR A 46 -16.99 -7.36 -4.09
CA THR A 46 -15.60 -7.09 -4.50
C THR A 46 -14.66 -7.04 -3.30
N LEU A 47 -15.08 -6.44 -2.19
CA LEU A 47 -14.28 -6.45 -0.96
C LEU A 47 -14.00 -7.87 -0.49
N ARG A 48 -15.04 -8.72 -0.47
CA ARG A 48 -14.92 -10.12 -0.10
C ARG A 48 -13.99 -10.88 -1.04
N GLU A 49 -14.11 -10.66 -2.34
CA GLU A 49 -13.23 -11.29 -3.33
C GLU A 49 -11.75 -10.89 -3.12
N LEU A 50 -11.48 -9.61 -2.82
CA LEU A 50 -10.12 -9.13 -2.53
C LEU A 50 -9.55 -9.77 -1.26
N GLN A 51 -10.38 -9.93 -0.23
CA GLN A 51 -9.98 -10.56 1.04
C GLN A 51 -9.75 -12.07 0.86
N ASP A 52 -10.69 -12.78 0.22
CA ASP A 52 -10.64 -14.23 -0.03
C ASP A 52 -9.43 -14.60 -0.90
N ASN A 53 -9.03 -13.73 -1.83
CA ASN A 53 -7.87 -13.92 -2.69
C ASN A 53 -6.56 -13.35 -2.14
N ASP A 54 -6.53 -12.79 -0.92
CA ASP A 54 -5.36 -12.15 -0.31
C ASP A 54 -4.72 -11.07 -1.24
N GLN A 55 -5.56 -10.18 -1.76
CA GLN A 55 -5.17 -9.11 -2.70
C GLN A 55 -5.06 -7.73 -2.06
N VAL A 56 -5.33 -7.59 -0.77
CA VAL A 56 -5.11 -6.34 -0.02
C VAL A 56 -3.67 -6.33 0.44
N LEU A 57 -2.85 -5.40 -0.06
CA LEU A 57 -1.43 -5.33 0.28
C LEU A 57 -1.16 -4.50 1.52
N PHE A 58 -1.90 -3.39 1.66
CA PHE A 58 -1.68 -2.41 2.72
C PHE A 58 -3.01 -1.91 3.28
N ARG A 59 -3.04 -1.72 4.59
CA ARG A 59 -4.11 -0.99 5.29
C ARG A 59 -3.57 0.19 6.05
N TYR A 60 -4.32 1.29 6.09
CA TYR A 60 -4.03 2.42 6.95
C TYR A 60 -4.27 2.03 8.43
N LEU A 61 -3.35 2.38 9.31
CA LEU A 61 -3.57 2.27 10.77
C LEU A 61 -4.42 3.42 11.35
N GLY A 62 -4.68 4.44 10.54
CA GLY A 62 -5.50 5.59 10.89
C GLY A 62 -6.10 6.19 9.64
N ASN A 63 -7.09 5.49 9.06
CA ASN A 63 -7.67 5.77 7.75
C ASN A 63 -7.98 7.26 7.51
N PRO A 64 -7.17 7.95 6.69
CA PRO A 64 -7.22 9.40 6.58
C PRO A 64 -8.31 9.91 5.65
N ASN A 65 -8.88 9.02 4.85
CA ASN A 65 -9.69 9.35 3.68
C ASN A 65 -11.02 8.57 3.61
N GLY A 66 -11.27 7.64 4.52
CA GLY A 66 -12.51 6.86 4.56
C GLY A 66 -12.53 5.72 3.53
N SER A 67 -11.36 5.18 3.18
CA SER A 67 -11.27 3.99 2.34
C SER A 67 -12.01 2.81 2.97
N VAL A 68 -12.74 2.04 2.17
CA VAL A 68 -13.39 0.82 2.64
C VAL A 68 -12.35 -0.13 3.23
N ASP A 69 -12.62 -0.65 4.42
CA ASP A 69 -11.75 -1.61 5.13
C ASP A 69 -10.33 -1.07 5.35
N ASP A 70 -10.17 0.25 5.43
CA ASP A 70 -8.89 0.94 5.58
C ASP A 70 -7.87 0.65 4.46
N ILE A 71 -8.32 0.18 3.30
CA ILE A 71 -7.46 -0.22 2.19
C ILE A 71 -6.62 0.94 1.66
N ALA A 72 -5.31 0.75 1.62
CA ALA A 72 -4.34 1.71 1.06
C ALA A 72 -3.75 1.24 -0.28
N GLY A 73 -3.76 -0.07 -0.54
CA GLY A 73 -3.31 -0.64 -1.80
C GLY A 73 -3.77 -2.09 -2.01
N VAL A 74 -3.97 -2.46 -3.27
CA VAL A 74 -4.42 -3.78 -3.71
C VAL A 74 -3.62 -4.27 -4.91
N CYS A 75 -3.63 -5.56 -5.19
CA CYS A 75 -3.03 -6.12 -6.40
C CYS A 75 -4.05 -6.85 -7.31
N SER A 76 -3.67 -7.09 -8.56
CA SER A 76 -4.39 -7.99 -9.47
C SER A 76 -4.36 -9.44 -8.97
N LYS A 77 -5.24 -10.31 -9.49
CA LYS A 77 -5.26 -11.75 -9.14
C LYS A 77 -3.94 -12.46 -9.46
N ASN A 78 -3.27 -12.04 -10.53
CA ASN A 78 -1.96 -12.55 -10.92
C ASN A 78 -0.81 -11.87 -10.13
N ARG A 79 -1.14 -10.96 -9.20
CA ARG A 79 -0.23 -10.31 -8.25
C ARG A 79 0.91 -9.48 -8.87
N ASN A 80 0.83 -9.20 -10.17
CA ASN A 80 1.83 -8.48 -10.96
C ASN A 80 1.44 -7.02 -11.31
N VAL A 81 0.25 -6.59 -10.91
CA VAL A 81 -0.20 -5.19 -11.04
C VAL A 81 -0.64 -4.74 -9.67
N VAL A 82 -0.16 -3.57 -9.22
CA VAL A 82 -0.47 -3.00 -7.91
C VAL A 82 -1.08 -1.63 -8.07
N GLY A 83 -2.23 -1.41 -7.44
CA GLY A 83 -2.83 -0.10 -7.25
C GLY A 83 -2.52 0.39 -5.85
N LEU A 84 -1.89 1.55 -5.73
CA LEU A 84 -1.45 2.11 -4.45
C LEU A 84 -1.78 3.61 -4.40
N MET A 85 -2.35 4.07 -3.29
CA MET A 85 -2.58 5.50 -3.04
C MET A 85 -1.41 6.21 -2.34
N PRO A 86 -0.73 5.59 -1.36
CA PRO A 86 0.50 6.14 -0.78
C PRO A 86 1.64 6.24 -1.81
N HIS A 87 2.58 7.15 -1.54
CA HIS A 87 3.72 7.47 -2.42
C HIS A 87 5.04 6.92 -1.85
N PRO A 88 5.36 5.62 -2.03
CA PRO A 88 6.58 5.03 -1.50
C PRO A 88 7.85 5.62 -2.12
N GLU A 89 7.78 6.17 -3.34
CA GLU A 89 8.89 6.86 -3.98
C GLU A 89 9.34 8.12 -3.21
N ARG A 90 8.45 8.68 -2.40
CA ARG A 90 8.73 9.83 -1.52
C ARG A 90 9.15 9.43 -0.11
N ALA A 91 9.32 8.13 0.14
CA ALA A 91 9.76 7.55 1.40
C ALA A 91 11.04 6.72 1.21
N CYS A 92 11.93 7.13 0.30
CA CYS A 92 13.17 6.40 -0.01
C CYS A 92 14.44 7.04 0.56
N HIS A 93 14.32 8.10 1.37
CA HIS A 93 15.48 8.84 1.86
C HIS A 93 15.14 9.59 3.15
N GLU A 94 16.05 9.60 4.13
CA GLU A 94 15.84 10.24 5.43
C GLU A 94 15.44 11.73 5.31
N LEU A 95 16.08 12.46 4.40
CA LEU A 95 15.74 13.85 4.06
C LEU A 95 14.28 14.06 3.60
N LEU A 96 13.61 13.02 3.12
CA LEU A 96 12.20 13.06 2.72
C LEU A 96 11.25 12.64 3.85
N GLY A 97 11.78 12.28 5.02
CA GLY A 97 11.04 11.96 6.24
C GLY A 97 10.81 10.48 6.51
N SER A 98 11.17 9.59 5.57
CA SER A 98 11.09 8.12 5.75
C SER A 98 11.98 7.41 4.73
N THR A 99 12.43 6.20 5.08
CA THR A 99 13.14 5.26 4.20
C THR A 99 12.35 3.97 3.97
N ASP A 100 11.13 3.86 4.51
CA ASP A 100 10.33 2.64 4.45
C ASP A 100 9.88 2.26 3.03
N GLY A 101 9.86 3.21 2.10
CA GLY A 101 9.58 2.97 0.69
C GLY A 101 10.63 2.09 0.00
N ILE A 102 11.87 2.06 0.51
CA ILE A 102 12.97 1.26 -0.04
C ILE A 102 12.61 -0.22 -0.08
N ALA A 103 11.91 -0.73 0.95
CA ALA A 103 11.52 -2.14 1.03
C ALA A 103 10.64 -2.56 -0.17
N LEU A 104 9.74 -1.68 -0.62
CA LEU A 104 8.86 -1.93 -1.77
C LEU A 104 9.65 -1.96 -3.08
N PHE A 105 10.59 -1.03 -3.26
CA PHE A 105 11.45 -1.03 -4.45
C PHE A 105 12.41 -2.22 -4.49
N ASN A 106 12.91 -2.67 -3.34
CA ASN A 106 13.68 -3.92 -3.26
C ASN A 106 12.84 -5.12 -3.71
N SER A 107 11.57 -5.20 -3.32
CA SER A 107 10.65 -6.25 -3.80
C SER A 107 10.52 -6.23 -5.32
N LEU A 108 10.37 -5.05 -5.92
CA LEU A 108 10.31 -4.89 -7.38
C LEU A 108 11.60 -5.32 -8.08
N LEU A 109 12.76 -4.97 -7.51
CA LEU A 109 14.06 -5.35 -8.06
C LEU A 109 14.28 -6.86 -8.04
N VAL A 110 13.87 -7.53 -6.96
CA VAL A 110 13.88 -8.99 -6.88
C VAL A 110 12.99 -9.59 -7.98
N ALA A 111 11.75 -9.12 -8.09
CA ALA A 111 10.80 -9.63 -9.08
C ALA A 111 11.21 -9.38 -10.54
N ALA A 112 12.01 -8.34 -10.80
CA ALA A 112 12.53 -8.03 -12.14
C ALA A 112 13.83 -8.78 -12.49
N SER A 113 14.45 -9.43 -11.51
CA SER A 113 15.70 -10.19 -11.68
C SER A 113 15.47 -11.68 -11.96
N ASP A 114 14.21 -12.13 -11.85
CA ASP A 114 13.74 -13.49 -12.18
C ASP A 114 13.25 -13.56 -13.65
#